data_AF-A0AAV8YW39-F1
#
_entry.id   AF-A0AAV8YW39-F1
#
_cell.length_a   1.000
_cell.length_b   1.000
_cell.length_c   1.000
_cell.angle_alpha   90.00
_cell.angle_beta   90.00
_cell.angle_gamma   90.00
#
_symmetry.space_group_name_H-M   'P 1'
#
loop_
_entity.id
_entity.type
_entity.pdbx_description
1 polymer ?
#
loop_
_entity_poly.entity_id
_entity_poly.type
_entity_poly.pdbx_seq_one_letter_code
_entity_poly.pdbx_strand_id
1 'polypeptide(L)'
;MEKQLRERGHVRQLKNNPPNKLSDDQKLDVMLMLEENPHTSSRQTASALNISHSSILRVLIENQMHPYKLVPTNELADDDFHCSKILLYRRWQTCIQLKETHNFQPIIFDTGPILETGMLLS
;
A
#
# COMPACT_ATOMS: atom_id res chain seq x y z
N MET A 1 45.60 -7.41 -11.91
CA MET A 1 45.38 -7.72 -10.47
C MET A 1 46.62 -8.29 -9.79
N GLU A 2 47.37 -9.21 -10.41
CA GLU A 2 48.56 -9.83 -9.80
C GLU A 2 49.64 -8.86 -9.31
N LYS A 3 49.86 -7.73 -10.00
CA LYS A 3 50.89 -6.75 -9.61
C LYS A 3 50.66 -6.18 -8.20
N GLN A 4 49.41 -5.88 -7.83
CA GLN A 4 49.06 -5.33 -6.52
C GLN A 4 49.18 -6.38 -5.39
N LEU A 5 48.85 -7.64 -5.69
CA LEU A 5 48.99 -8.77 -4.76
C LEU A 5 50.47 -9.02 -4.43
N ARG A 6 51.35 -8.98 -5.43
CA ARG A 6 52.79 -9.15 -5.24
C ARG A 6 53.43 -8.01 -4.44
N GLU A 7 52.94 -6.77 -4.59
CA GLU A 7 53.50 -5.60 -3.90
C GLU A 7 52.98 -5.41 -2.47
N ARG A 8 51.73 -5.77 -2.16
CA ARG A 8 51.08 -5.45 -0.88
C ARG A 8 50.51 -6.65 -0.13
N GLY A 9 50.48 -7.84 -0.73
CA GLY A 9 49.90 -9.05 -0.15
C GLY A 9 48.38 -9.10 -0.13
N HIS A 10 47.67 -8.05 -0.59
CA HIS A 10 46.22 -8.03 -0.66
C HIS A 10 45.71 -7.17 -1.82
N VAL A 11 44.53 -7.49 -2.34
CA VAL A 11 43.83 -6.65 -3.32
C VAL A 11 43.14 -5.51 -2.59
N ARG A 12 43.32 -4.26 -3.04
CA ARG A 12 42.52 -3.14 -2.53
C ARG A 12 41.10 -3.27 -3.08
N GLN A 13 40.12 -3.34 -2.19
CA GLN A 13 38.72 -3.22 -2.61
C GLN A 13 38.45 -1.79 -3.09
N LEU A 14 37.73 -1.64 -4.20
CA LEU A 14 37.24 -0.33 -4.61
C LEU A 14 36.34 0.19 -3.49
N LYS A 15 36.66 1.38 -2.96
CA LYS A 15 35.72 2.10 -2.11
C LYS A 15 34.55 2.52 -3.00
N ASN A 16 33.41 1.87 -2.82
CA ASN A 16 32.15 2.36 -3.38
C ASN A 16 31.85 3.69 -2.69
N ASN A 17 32.00 4.80 -3.41
CA ASN A 17 31.48 6.07 -2.92
C ASN A 17 29.96 5.92 -2.86
N PRO A 18 29.33 6.11 -1.68
CA PRO A 18 27.88 6.07 -1.61
C PRO A 18 27.31 7.17 -2.53
N PRO A 19 26.18 6.91 -3.22
CA PRO A 19 25.54 7.92 -4.04
C PRO A 19 25.25 9.15 -3.19
N ASN A 20 25.44 10.35 -3.79
CA ASN A 20 25.32 11.67 -3.17
C ASN A 20 24.38 11.68 -1.96
N LYS A 21 24.98 11.85 -0.77
CA LYS A 21 24.24 12.02 0.47
C LYS A 21 23.49 13.36 0.39
N LEU A 22 22.18 13.34 0.59
CA LEU A 22 21.39 14.57 0.72
C LEU A 22 21.94 15.41 1.87
N SER A 23 21.86 16.74 1.73
CA SER A 23 22.17 17.64 2.84
C SER A 23 21.13 17.48 3.95
N ASP A 24 21.52 17.81 5.19
CA ASP A 24 20.61 17.68 6.33
C ASP A 24 19.40 18.62 6.19
N ASP A 25 19.58 19.81 5.59
CA ASP A 25 18.50 20.73 5.26
C ASP A 25 17.48 20.11 4.30
N GLN A 26 17.94 19.43 3.25
CA GLN A 26 17.06 18.74 2.30
C GLN A 26 16.28 17.60 2.97
N LYS A 27 16.90 16.90 3.93
CA LYS A 27 16.20 15.87 4.70
C LYS A 27 15.09 16.49 5.55
N LEU A 28 15.38 17.63 6.18
CA LEU A 28 14.40 18.35 6.98
C LEU A 28 13.22 18.82 6.14
N ASP A 29 13.47 19.39 4.96
CA ASP A 29 12.43 19.83 4.03
C ASP A 29 11.51 18.68 3.59
N VAL A 30 12.08 17.51 3.29
CA VAL A 30 11.32 16.28 2.97
C VAL A 30 10.42 15.88 4.13
N MET A 31 10.94 15.94 5.36
CA MET A 31 10.19 15.54 6.55
C MET A 31 9.05 16.52 6.83
N LEU A 32 9.33 17.82 6.80
CA LEU A 32 8.35 18.88 7.05
C LEU A 32 7.18 18.80 6.08
N MET A 33 7.46 18.65 4.77
CA MET A 33 6.41 18.61 3.74
C MET A 33 5.45 17.43 3.92
N LEU A 34 5.96 16.28 4.39
CA LEU A 34 5.14 15.09 4.64
C LEU A 34 4.39 15.16 5.97
N GLU A 35 4.91 15.90 6.96
CA GLU A 35 4.23 16.14 8.22
C GLU A 35 3.08 17.14 8.07
N GLU A 36 3.30 18.24 7.32
CA GLU A 36 2.27 19.22 7.01
C GLU A 36 1.15 18.64 6.14
N ASN A 37 1.50 17.80 5.15
CA ASN A 37 0.56 17.27 4.18
C ASN A 37 0.70 15.74 4.05
N PRO A 38 0.13 14.95 4.98
CA PRO A 38 0.33 13.50 5.05
C PRO A 38 -0.30 12.71 3.90
N HIS A 39 -1.13 13.35 3.07
CA HIS A 39 -1.74 12.75 1.88
C HIS A 39 -0.87 12.89 0.62
N THR A 40 0.22 13.65 0.71
CA THR A 40 1.12 13.84 -0.44
C THR A 40 1.89 12.56 -0.73
N SER A 41 1.93 12.17 -2.01
CA SER A 41 2.68 11.00 -2.42
C SER A 41 4.19 11.29 -2.42
N SER A 42 5.01 10.30 -2.08
CA SER A 42 6.48 10.41 -2.14
C SER A 42 7.01 10.83 -3.53
N ARG A 43 6.27 10.53 -4.61
CA ARG A 43 6.59 10.99 -5.98
C ARG A 43 6.30 12.47 -6.21
N GLN A 44 5.24 13.00 -5.61
CA GLN A 44 4.95 14.44 -5.64
C GLN A 44 6.00 15.20 -4.85
N THR A 45 6.36 14.73 -3.66
CA THR A 45 7.45 15.31 -2.84
C THR A 45 8.79 15.29 -3.58
N ALA A 46 9.10 14.21 -4.31
CA ALA A 46 10.28 14.12 -5.17
C ALA A 46 10.33 15.21 -6.24
N SER A 47 9.19 15.45 -6.88
CA SER A 47 9.07 16.47 -7.93
C SER A 47 9.14 17.89 -7.37
N ALA A 48 8.56 18.12 -6.17
CA ALA A 48 8.56 19.42 -5.52
C ALA A 48 9.96 19.85 -5.05
N LEU A 49 10.72 18.91 -4.47
CA LEU A 49 12.05 19.19 -3.90
C LEU A 49 13.20 18.91 -4.88
N ASN A 50 12.91 18.46 -6.11
CA ASN A 50 13.91 18.02 -7.10
C ASN A 50 14.90 16.97 -6.55
N ILE A 51 14.40 16.07 -5.72
CA ILE A 51 15.17 14.98 -5.12
C ILE A 51 14.74 13.67 -5.75
N SER A 52 15.69 12.74 -5.95
CA SER A 52 15.35 11.42 -6.47
C SER A 52 14.38 10.68 -5.54
N HIS A 53 13.39 10.00 -6.12
CA HIS A 53 12.38 9.25 -5.36
C HIS A 53 13.00 8.21 -4.42
N SER A 54 14.07 7.53 -4.86
CA SER A 54 14.79 6.55 -4.04
C SER A 54 15.51 7.18 -2.84
N SER A 55 16.03 8.41 -2.98
CA SER A 55 16.62 9.14 -1.86
C SER A 55 15.57 9.53 -0.81
N ILE A 56 14.38 9.97 -1.25
CA ILE A 56 13.27 10.28 -0.32
C ILE A 56 12.85 9.03 0.46
N LEU A 57 12.68 7.89 -0.21
CA LEU A 57 12.35 6.64 0.46
C LEU A 57 13.40 6.25 1.50
N ARG A 58 14.69 6.47 1.22
CA ARG A 58 15.76 6.25 2.21
C ARG A 58 15.63 7.17 3.41
N VAL A 59 15.42 8.46 3.20
CA VAL A 59 15.22 9.44 4.28
C VAL A 59 14.03 9.06 5.16
N LEU A 60 12.95 8.57 4.55
CA LEU A 60 11.76 8.12 5.27
C LEU A 60 12.04 6.90 6.15
N ILE A 61 12.76 5.90 5.61
CA ILE A 61 13.15 4.71 6.35
C ILE A 61 14.12 5.06 7.49
N GLU A 62 15.11 5.92 7.22
CA GLU A 62 16.10 6.38 8.22
C GLU A 62 15.45 7.09 9.40
N ASN A 63 14.41 7.89 9.15
CA ASN A 63 13.68 8.64 10.16
C ASN A 63 12.44 7.91 10.70
N GLN A 64 12.29 6.61 10.43
CA GLN A 64 11.16 5.79 10.89
C GLN A 64 9.78 6.32 10.46
N MET A 65 9.74 7.11 9.39
CA MET A 65 8.49 7.61 8.81
C MET A 65 8.01 6.61 7.76
N HIS A 66 6.88 5.95 8.03
CA HIS A 66 6.34 4.97 7.10
C HIS A 66 5.55 5.66 5.96
N PRO A 67 5.93 5.46 4.68
CA PRO A 67 5.27 6.09 3.53
C PRO A 67 3.84 5.60 3.26
N TYR A 68 3.33 4.63 4.03
CA TYR A 68 1.99 4.08 3.87
C TYR A 68 1.21 4.29 5.18
N LYS A 69 0.25 5.22 5.18
CA LYS A 69 -0.78 5.29 6.21
C LYS A 69 -1.97 4.43 5.79
N LEU A 70 -2.57 3.74 6.77
CA LEU A 70 -3.82 3.04 6.61
C LEU A 70 -4.88 4.05 6.18
N VAL A 71 -5.32 3.94 4.93
CA VAL A 71 -6.52 4.65 4.47
C VAL A 71 -7.71 3.82 4.95
N PRO A 72 -8.58 4.36 5.81
CA PRO A 72 -9.85 3.71 6.10
C PRO A 72 -10.71 3.77 4.84
N THR A 73 -10.64 2.74 4.01
CA THR A 73 -11.39 2.67 2.73
C THR A 73 -12.90 2.49 2.96
N ASN A 74 -13.30 2.03 4.15
CA ASN A 74 -14.69 1.85 4.50
C ASN A 74 -15.12 3.00 5.40
N GLU A 75 -15.72 4.02 4.80
CA GLU A 75 -16.61 4.94 5.51
C GLU A 75 -17.88 4.15 5.86
N LEU A 76 -17.81 3.31 6.89
CA LEU A 76 -19.01 2.66 7.44
C LEU A 76 -19.88 3.76 8.02
N ALA A 77 -21.06 3.97 7.44
CA ALA A 77 -22.07 4.80 8.08
C ALA A 77 -22.47 4.15 9.42
N ASP A 78 -22.88 4.94 10.40
CA ASP A 78 -23.34 4.41 11.71
C ASP A 78 -24.47 3.36 11.53
N ASP A 79 -25.29 3.52 10.49
CA ASP A 79 -26.36 2.59 10.11
C ASP A 79 -25.85 1.31 9.42
N ASP A 80 -24.67 1.30 8.82
CA ASP A 80 -24.10 0.11 8.18
C ASP A 80 -23.76 -0.97 9.23
N PHE A 81 -23.37 -0.57 10.44
CA PHE A 81 -23.19 -1.50 11.56
C PHE A 81 -24.50 -2.20 11.94
N HIS A 82 -25.63 -1.50 11.84
CA HIS A 82 -26.94 -2.08 12.13
C HIS A 82 -27.42 -3.00 11.00
N CYS A 83 -27.32 -2.54 9.75
CA CYS A 83 -27.70 -3.34 8.58
C CYS A 83 -26.85 -4.62 8.46
N SER A 84 -25.54 -4.54 8.68
CA SER A 84 -24.65 -5.70 8.58
C SER A 84 -24.93 -6.74 9.67
N LYS A 85 -25.18 -6.32 10.92
CA LYS A 85 -25.59 -7.23 12.00
C LYS A 85 -26.96 -7.87 11.73
N ILE A 86 -27.93 -7.11 11.22
CA ILE A 86 -29.28 -7.62 10.88
C ILE A 86 -29.20 -8.63 9.74
N LEU A 87 -28.43 -8.34 8.69
CA LEU A 87 -28.26 -9.24 7.55
C LEU A 87 -27.50 -10.51 7.93
N LEU A 88 -26.46 -10.41 8.76
CA LEU A 88 -25.74 -11.57 9.27
C LEU A 88 -26.63 -12.42 10.19
N TYR A 89 -27.44 -11.80 11.05
CA TYR A 89 -28.37 -12.51 11.93
C TYR A 89 -29.49 -13.20 11.14
N ARG A 90 -30.09 -12.52 10.16
CA ARG A 90 -31.10 -13.11 9.27
C ARG A 90 -30.51 -14.26 8.45
N ARG A 91 -29.29 -14.09 7.91
CA ARG A 91 -28.61 -15.15 7.15
C ARG A 91 -28.26 -16.34 8.03
N TRP A 92 -27.84 -16.11 9.28
CA TRP A 92 -27.60 -17.16 10.27
C TRP A 92 -28.90 -17.91 10.64
N GLN A 93 -30.01 -17.19 10.85
CA GLN A 93 -31.32 -17.79 11.10
C GLN A 93 -31.78 -18.67 9.92
N THR A 94 -31.64 -18.17 8.68
CA THR A 94 -31.94 -18.96 7.49
C THR A 94 -31.05 -20.20 7.38
N CYS A 95 -29.75 -20.10 7.67
CA CYS A 95 -28.85 -21.26 7.67
C CYS A 95 -29.16 -22.29 8.77
N ILE A 96 -29.77 -21.89 9.90
CA ILE A 96 -30.25 -22.81 10.92
C ILE A 96 -31.53 -23.51 10.46
N GLN A 97 -32.49 -22.74 9.95
CA GLN A 97 -33.76 -23.28 9.43
C GLN A 97 -33.53 -24.28 8.29
N LEU A 98 -32.57 -24.02 7.40
CA LEU A 98 -32.27 -24.88 6.25
C LEU A 98 -31.47 -26.15 6.61
N LYS A 99 -30.89 -26.25 7.81
CA LYS A 99 -30.26 -27.48 8.31
C LYS A 99 -31.27 -28.49 8.86
N GLU A 100 -32.47 -28.05 9.22
CA GLU A 100 -33.56 -28.93 9.67
C GLU A 100 -34.25 -29.63 8.49
N THR A 101 -34.23 -29.02 7.31
CA THR A 101 -34.66 -29.66 6.06
C THR A 101 -33.47 -30.37 5.42
N HIS A 102 -33.41 -31.70 5.51
CA HIS A 102 -32.37 -32.54 4.89
C HIS A 102 -32.35 -32.43 3.35
N ASN A 103 -31.89 -31.30 2.79
CA ASN A 103 -31.42 -31.19 1.40
C ASN A 103 -30.88 -29.79 1.13
N PHE A 104 -29.57 -29.59 1.24
CA PHE A 104 -28.91 -28.44 0.63
C PHE A 104 -27.67 -28.86 -0.14
N GLN A 105 -27.72 -28.67 -1.45
CA GLN A 105 -26.54 -28.57 -2.31
C GLN A 105 -26.10 -27.09 -2.31
N PRO A 106 -24.82 -26.77 -2.05
CA PRO A 106 -24.37 -25.39 -2.02
C PRO A 106 -24.31 -24.82 -3.45
N ILE A 107 -25.17 -23.84 -3.74
CA ILE A 107 -25.04 -23.03 -4.96
C ILE A 107 -23.88 -22.06 -4.71
N ILE A 108 -22.75 -22.34 -5.34
CA ILE A 108 -21.61 -21.42 -5.43
C ILE A 108 -22.06 -20.29 -6.36
N PHE A 109 -22.19 -19.08 -5.84
CA PHE A 109 -22.45 -17.90 -6.67
C PHE A 109 -21.14 -17.47 -7.33
N ASP A 110 -21.05 -17.71 -8.65
CA ASP A 110 -20.01 -17.13 -9.49
C ASP A 110 -20.11 -15.60 -9.43
N THR A 111 -18.99 -14.97 -9.09
CA THR A 111 -18.77 -13.54 -9.21
C THR A 111 -18.57 -13.16 -10.68
N GLY A 112 -19.47 -12.36 -11.26
CA GLY A 112 -19.27 -11.73 -12.57
C GLY A 112 -20.21 -10.54 -12.81
N PRO A 113 -19.76 -9.45 -13.46
CA PRO A 113 -20.23 -8.08 -13.19
C PRO A 113 -21.37 -7.61 -14.09
N ILE A 114 -22.03 -6.55 -13.61
CA ILE A 114 -23.04 -5.73 -14.28
C ILE A 114 -22.45 -5.08 -15.54
N LEU A 115 -23.11 -5.25 -16.70
CA LEU A 115 -23.08 -4.27 -17.78
C LEU A 115 -24.48 -4.02 -18.34
N GLU A 116 -24.81 -2.74 -18.24
CA GLU A 116 -25.91 -1.97 -18.80
C GLU A 116 -26.21 -2.17 -20.30
N THR A 117 -27.49 -1.92 -20.63
CA THR A 117 -27.99 -1.24 -21.84
C THR A 117 -27.95 -1.97 -23.18
N GLY A 118 -29.14 -2.16 -23.77
CA GLY A 118 -29.29 -2.55 -25.16
C GLY A 118 -30.74 -2.76 -25.59
N MET A 119 -31.45 -1.67 -25.88
CA MET A 119 -32.61 -1.69 -26.78
C MET A 119 -32.29 -2.41 -28.10
N LEU A 120 -33.15 -3.33 -28.53
CA LEU A 120 -33.46 -3.67 -29.94
C LEU A 120 -34.90 -4.21 -29.92
N LEU A 121 -35.95 -3.46 -30.32
CA LEU A 121 -36.38 -3.22 -31.71
C LEU A 121 -36.03 -4.35 -32.68
N SER A 122 -36.96 -5.30 -32.85
CA SER A 122 -37.64 -5.62 -34.13
C SER A 122 -38.71 -6.68 -33.89
#